data_AF-A0A4W5LRC0-F1
#
_entry.id   AF-A0A4W5LRC0-F1
#
_cell.length_a   1.000
_cell.length_b   1.000
_cell.length_c   1.000
_cell.angle_alpha   90.00
_cell.angle_beta   90.00
_cell.angle_gamma   90.00
#
_symmetry.space_group_name_H-M   'P 1'
#
loop_
_entity.id
_entity.type
_entity.pdbx_description
1 polymer ?
#
loop_
_entity_poly.entity_id
_entity_poly.type
_entity_poly.pdbx_seq_one_letter_code
_entity_poly.pdbx_strand_id
1 'polypeptide(L)' 'MDSTLLKYSAKDYFFKATLCHFCVDMLNAKLALQKYEEMFPAFSDSRECKLLKVREWVVSDTASV' A
#
# COMPACT_ATOMS: atom_id res chain seq x y z
N MET A 1 7.57 -12.12 -23.28
CA MET A 1 8.29 -11.32 -22.26
C MET A 1 7.50 -11.37 -20.96
N ASP A 2 7.60 -12.47 -20.20
CA ASP A 2 7.00 -12.57 -18.86
C ASP A 2 8.12 -12.27 -17.85
N SER A 3 8.45 -10.99 -17.70
CA SER A 3 9.52 -10.59 -16.80
C SER A 3 8.97 -10.59 -15.37
N THR A 4 9.29 -11.66 -14.63
CA THR A 4 9.11 -11.75 -13.17
C THR A 4 9.70 -10.53 -12.45
N LEU A 5 10.69 -9.88 -13.07
CA LEU A 5 11.31 -8.62 -12.69
C LEU A 5 10.32 -7.44 -12.65
N LEU A 6 9.38 -7.33 -13.60
CA LEU A 6 8.32 -6.31 -13.59
C LEU A 6 7.27 -6.59 -12.50
N LYS A 7 6.89 -7.86 -12.30
CA LYS A 7 5.93 -8.28 -11.27
C LYS A 7 6.44 -8.04 -9.84
N TYR A 8 7.73 -8.28 -9.58
CA TYR A 8 8.32 -8.01 -8.27
C TYR A 8 8.57 -6.51 -8.04
N SER A 9 9.01 -5.79 -9.08
CA SER A 9 9.27 -4.36 -8.97
C SER A 9 8.00 -3.55 -8.71
N ALA A 10 6.87 -3.91 -9.34
CA ALA A 10 5.61 -3.18 -9.17
C ALA A 10 5.16 -3.08 -7.72
N LYS A 11 5.31 -4.16 -6.93
CA LYS A 11 4.96 -4.16 -5.50
C LYS A 11 5.84 -3.20 -4.69
N ASP A 12 7.13 -3.18 -4.98
CA ASP A 12 8.10 -2.30 -4.32
C ASP A 12 7.85 -0.82 -4.67
N TYR A 13 7.47 -0.53 -5.93
CA TYR A 13 7.06 0.81 -6.36
C TYR A 13 5.76 1.27 -5.70
N PHE A 14 4.73 0.42 -5.65
CA PHE A 14 3.48 0.74 -4.96
C PHE A 14 3.72 0.96 -3.47
N PHE A 15 4.54 0.12 -2.83
CA PHE A 15 4.90 0.28 -1.43
C PHE A 15 5.62 1.61 -1.15
N LYS A 16 6.61 1.97 -1.97
CA LYS A 16 7.34 3.25 -1.87
C LYS A 16 6.43 4.45 -2.12
N ALA A 17 5.55 4.38 -3.11
CA ALA A 17 4.60 5.45 -3.42
C ALA A 17 3.60 5.65 -2.26
N THR A 18 3.01 4.56 -1.74
CA THR A 18 2.10 4.65 -0.59
C THR A 18 2.80 5.16 0.66
N LEU A 19 4.06 4.79 0.91
CA LEU A 19 4.85 5.36 2.01
C LEU A 19 5.06 6.87 1.87
N CYS A 20 5.33 7.34 0.65
CA CYS A 20 5.46 8.78 0.40
C CYS A 20 4.14 9.51 0.68
N HIS A 21 3.02 8.96 0.18
CA HIS A 21 1.70 9.49 0.50
C HIS A 21 1.42 9.44 2.00
N PHE A 22 1.83 8.39 2.71
CA PHE A 22 1.63 8.24 4.15
C PHE A 22 2.37 9.30 4.97
N CYS A 23 3.60 9.66 4.57
CA CYS A 23 4.35 10.73 5.21
C CYS A 23 3.73 12.13 5.02
N VAL A 24 2.87 12.30 4.01
CA VAL A 24 2.18 13.55 3.71
C VAL A 24 0.79 13.57 4.33
N ASP A 25 -0.01 12.55 4.05
CA ASP A 25 -1.41 12.43 4.44
C ASP A 25 -1.89 10.96 4.39
N MET A 26 -2.40 10.48 5.52
CA MET A 26 -2.94 9.14 5.67
C MET A 26 -4.15 8.84 4.78
N LEU A 27 -5.01 9.83 4.53
CA LEU A 27 -6.18 9.67 3.65
C LEU A 27 -5.72 9.39 2.21
N ASN A 28 -4.71 10.14 1.75
CA ASN A 28 -4.10 9.94 0.44
C ASN A 28 -3.40 8.58 0.33
N ALA A 29 -2.74 8.12 1.40
CA ALA A 29 -2.15 6.78 1.44
C ALA A 29 -3.20 5.67 1.30
N LYS A 30 -4.35 5.82 1.96
CA LYS A 30 -5.47 4.86 1.87
C LYS A 30 -6.08 4.80 0.47
N LEU A 31 -6.32 5.97 -0.14
CA LEU A 31 -6.82 6.05 -1.52
C LEU A 31 -5.83 5.46 -2.53
N ALA A 32 -4.53 5.74 -2.36
CA ALA A 32 -3.48 5.16 -3.20
C ALA A 32 -3.43 3.63 -3.04
N LEU A 33 -3.52 3.12 -1.80
CA LEU A 33 -3.53 1.68 -1.53
C LEU A 33 -4.70 0.99 -2.23
N GLN A 34 -5.93 1.49 -2.06
CA GLN A 34 -7.11 0.91 -2.72
C GLN A 34 -6.95 0.88 -4.24
N LYS A 35 -6.45 1.96 -4.83
CA LYS A 35 -6.17 2.04 -6.27
C LYS A 35 -5.13 1.03 -6.73
N TYR A 36 -4.10 0.76 -5.92
CA TYR A 36 -3.08 -0.25 -6.22
C TYR A 36 -3.60 -1.67 -6.05
N GLU A 37 -4.52 -1.92 -5.12
CA GLU A 37 -5.21 -3.20 -4.98
C GLU A 37 -6.12 -3.48 -6.18
N GLU A 38 -6.86 -2.48 -6.67
CA GLU A 38 -7.66 -2.61 -7.90
C GLU A 38 -6.81 -2.83 -9.15
N MET A 39 -5.67 -2.14 -9.26
CA MET A 39 -4.77 -2.23 -10.41
C MET A 39 -3.94 -3.52 -10.40
N PHE A 40 -3.64 -4.05 -9.21
CA PHE A 40 -2.86 -5.27 -9.03
C PHE A 40 -3.37 -6.10 -7.84
N PRO A 41 -4.36 -6.98 -8.03
CA PRO A 41 -4.95 -7.75 -6.93
C PRO A 41 -3.95 -8.64 -6.19
N ALA A 42 -2.88 -9.10 -6.86
CA ALA A 42 -1.78 -9.82 -6.21
C ALA A 42 -0.90 -8.96 -5.28
N PHE A 43 -1.12 -7.64 -5.22
CA PHE A 43 -0.54 -6.74 -4.22
C PHE A 43 -1.21 -6.93 -2.87
N SER A 44 -2.53 -7.15 -2.83
CA SER A 44 -3.30 -7.33 -1.59
C SER A 44 -2.77 -8.47 -0.71
N ASP A 45 -2.28 -9.55 -1.34
CA ASP A 45 -1.70 -10.70 -0.65
C ASP A 45 -0.22 -10.53 -0.25
N SER A 46 0.44 -9.47 -0.72
CA SER A 46 1.85 -9.19 -0.44
C SER A 46 2.10 -8.78 1.01
N ARG A 47 3.34 -8.95 1.48
CA ARG A 47 3.74 -8.55 2.84
C ARG A 47 3.70 -7.02 2.99
N GLU A 48 4.04 -6.32 1.91
CA GLU A 48 4.06 -4.87 1.80
C GLU A 48 2.67 -4.26 2.02
N CYS A 49 1.65 -4.79 1.34
CA CYS A 49 0.27 -4.30 1.48
C CYS A 49 -0.30 -4.60 2.87
N LYS A 50 -0.01 -5.80 3.42
CA LYS A 50 -0.38 -6.15 4.81
C LYS A 50 0.26 -5.21 5.83
N LEU A 51 1.54 -4.86 5.65
CA LEU A 51 2.25 -3.93 6.52
C LEU A 51 1.68 -2.51 6.45
N LEU A 52 1.28 -2.04 5.26
CA LEU A 52 0.63 -0.75 5.10
C LEU A 52 -0.76 -0.73 5.77
N LYS A 53 -1.55 -1.80 5.63
CA LYS A 53 -2.84 -1.94 6.32
C LYS A 53 -2.69 -1.96 7.83
N VAL A 54 -1.71 -2.68 8.39
CA VAL A 54 -1.47 -2.70 9.86
C VAL A 54 -1.26 -1.29 10.42
N ARG A 55 -0.59 -0.40 9.66
CA ARG A 55 -0.41 1.01 10.07
C ARG A 55 -1.70 1.82 10.00
N GLU A 56 -2.64 1.48 9.11
CA GLU A 56 -4.00 2.04 9.08
C GLU A 56 -4.79 1.66 10.35
N TRP A 57 -4.71 0.40 10.78
CA TRP A 57 -5.39 -0.06 12.00
C TRP A 57 -4.90 0.66 13.25
N VAL A 58 -3.58 0.92 13.35
CA VAL A 58 -2.99 1.67 14.48
C VAL A 58 -3.56 3.08 14.57
N VAL A 59 -3.81 3.77 13.45
CA VAL A 59 -4.34 5.14 13.52
C VAL A 59 -5.84 5.18 13.83
N SER A 60 -6.60 4.19 13.39
CA SER A 60 -8.04 4.14 13.66
C SER A 60 -8.32 4.02 15.16
N ASP A 61 -7.41 3.38 15.91
CA ASP A 61 -7.43 3.32 17.37
C ASP A 61 -7.10 4.68 18.02
N THR A 62 -6.27 5.51 17.35
CA THR A 62 -5.88 6.84 17.87
C THR A 62 -6.90 7.94 17.56
N ALA A 63 -7.80 7.74 16.58
CA ALA A 63 -8.85 8.71 16.24
C ALA A 63 -10.13 8.56 17.10
N SER A 64 -10.15 7.60 18.03
CA SER A 64 -11.26 7.38 18.97
C SER A 64 -10.98 7.93 20.39
N VAL A 65 -9.97 8.78 20.56
CA VAL A 65 -9.72 9.53 21.81
C VAL A 65 -9.95 11.03 21.63
#